data_AF-A0A1M6Z980-F1
#
_entry.id   AF-A0A1M6Z980-F1
#
_cell.length_a   1.000
_cell.length_b   1.000
_cell.length_c   1.000
_cell.angle_alpha   90.00
_cell.angle_beta   90.00
_cell.angle_gamma   90.00
#
_symmetry.space_group_name_H-M   'P 1'
#
loop_
_entity.id
_entity.type
_entity.pdbx_description
1 polymer ?
#
loop_
_entity_poly.entity_id
_entity_poly.type
_entity_poly.pdbx_seq_one_letter_code
_entity_poly.pdbx_strand_id
1 'polypeptide(L)'
;MNSRHATNAEITMPRISTAPHRIGRLTTTALLAALLATLSGCAERARVVPLAGAEVTPPARVDLCGTLSLPDHWPDGTPVNGLSDLAWEHDAGLLHLVSDRGWLHRARPRFEAGHLNGLSPIDSHRLRDADGDPLEGSAADAESLSLRHAANGKLGDTEYWVSFERDHRLQRFRPDGTPLAPPVRPEAAAGAAANKGMEAMTRHPEHGLILGLESPPRGAASKETRLFTLEGQQWRYPLATPTGSALTELTRDGDDLLALERAFAPPAPLVISLRRVRLGKPPELDVDTLASFSSADGWWLDNMEGLTRLDDGRLLLLSDDNASPLQRSLLVCLRPR
;
A
#
# COMPACT_ATOMS: atom_id res chain seq x y z
N MET A 1 51.08 85.25 -24.28
CA MET A 1 51.09 86.57 -24.95
C MET A 1 50.37 86.41 -26.28
N ASN A 2 49.44 87.34 -26.57
CA ASN A 2 48.64 87.48 -27.80
C ASN A 2 47.60 86.40 -28.11
N SER A 3 46.45 86.68 -28.72
CA SER A 3 45.54 87.83 -28.77
C SER A 3 44.38 87.36 -29.65
N ARG A 4 43.15 87.62 -29.19
CA ARG A 4 41.88 87.89 -29.91
C ARG A 4 41.73 87.37 -31.36
N HIS A 5 40.63 86.65 -31.61
CA HIS A 5 39.53 87.19 -32.42
C HIS A 5 38.21 86.44 -32.20
N ALA A 6 37.13 87.20 -32.21
CA ALA A 6 35.74 86.77 -32.08
C ALA A 6 35.07 86.80 -33.46
N THR A 7 34.17 85.86 -33.73
CA THR A 7 33.09 86.06 -34.70
C THR A 7 31.87 85.20 -34.36
N ASN A 8 30.71 85.81 -34.59
CA ASN A 8 29.34 85.41 -34.21
C ASN A 8 28.73 84.34 -35.12
N ALA A 9 27.60 83.81 -34.60
CA ALA A 9 26.49 83.11 -35.28
C ALA A 9 26.78 81.65 -35.67
N GLU A 10 25.90 80.67 -35.45
CA GLU A 10 24.44 80.68 -35.55
C GLU A 10 23.84 79.64 -34.58
N ILE A 11 22.65 79.94 -34.05
CA ILE A 11 21.87 79.05 -33.18
C ILE A 11 21.20 77.99 -34.06
N THR A 12 21.52 76.72 -33.84
CA THR A 12 20.71 75.60 -34.32
C THR A 12 20.57 74.56 -33.21
N MET A 13 19.39 74.52 -32.59
CA MET A 13 19.06 73.51 -31.58
C MET A 13 18.90 72.13 -32.24
N PRO A 14 19.63 71.09 -31.80
CA PRO A 14 19.29 69.72 -32.17
C PRO A 14 18.06 69.28 -31.36
N ARG A 15 17.04 68.83 -32.09
CA ARG A 15 15.80 68.25 -31.56
C ARG A 15 16.11 67.11 -30.58
N ILE A 16 15.63 67.22 -29.36
CA ILE A 16 15.57 66.12 -28.39
C ILE A 16 14.60 65.07 -28.96
N SER A 17 15.15 63.91 -29.32
CA SER A 17 14.36 62.72 -29.67
C SER A 17 13.78 62.15 -28.37
N THR A 18 12.49 62.37 -28.15
CA THR A 18 11.73 61.69 -27.09
C THR A 18 11.41 60.27 -27.55
N ALA A 19 12.29 59.32 -27.25
CA ALA A 19 11.94 57.90 -27.32
C ALA A 19 10.96 57.59 -26.18
N PRO A 20 9.77 57.02 -26.43
CA PRO A 20 8.93 56.51 -25.36
C PRO A 20 9.59 55.25 -24.78
N HIS A 21 9.92 55.29 -23.49
CA HIS A 21 10.21 54.08 -22.73
C HIS A 21 8.99 53.14 -22.82
N ARG A 22 9.11 52.07 -23.60
CA ARG A 22 8.21 50.93 -23.50
C ARG A 22 8.43 50.30 -22.13
N ILE A 23 7.55 50.62 -21.19
CA ILE A 23 7.32 49.79 -20.01
C ILE A 23 6.86 48.44 -20.57
N GLY A 24 7.75 47.45 -20.52
CA GLY A 24 7.42 46.08 -20.88
C GLY A 24 6.24 45.65 -20.02
N ARG A 25 5.10 45.41 -20.64
CA ARG A 25 4.03 44.63 -20.02
C ARG A 25 4.65 43.27 -19.71
N LEU A 26 5.03 43.03 -18.47
CA LEU A 26 5.14 41.66 -17.96
C LEU A 26 3.77 41.05 -18.19
N THR A 27 3.69 40.21 -19.20
CA THR A 27 2.48 39.50 -19.58
C THR A 27 2.04 38.67 -18.38
N THR A 28 0.78 38.85 -18.00
CA THR A 28 0.06 38.15 -16.91
C THR A 28 0.18 36.61 -16.99
N THR A 29 0.64 36.07 -18.11
CA THR A 29 0.97 34.65 -18.33
C THR A 29 2.17 34.15 -17.51
N ALA A 30 3.17 34.97 -17.19
CA ALA A 30 4.34 34.52 -16.42
C ALA A 30 4.02 34.27 -14.93
N LEU A 31 3.06 35.02 -14.38
CA LEU A 31 2.62 34.85 -12.98
C LEU A 31 1.69 33.63 -12.81
N LEU A 32 0.96 33.24 -13.85
CA LEU A 32 0.08 32.07 -13.83
C LEU A 32 0.87 30.75 -13.87
N ALA A 33 1.97 30.69 -14.63
CA ALA A 33 2.83 29.52 -14.72
C ALA A 33 3.60 29.24 -13.41
N ALA A 34 3.98 30.29 -12.68
CA ALA A 34 4.63 30.16 -11.37
C ALA A 34 3.67 29.65 -10.28
N LEU A 35 2.36 29.96 -10.39
CA LEU A 35 1.34 29.45 -9.45
C LEU A 35 0.98 27.98 -9.71
N LEU A 36 1.08 27.51 -10.96
CA LEU A 36 0.83 26.12 -11.34
C LEU A 36 1.97 25.17 -10.90
N ALA A 37 3.22 25.64 -10.88
CA ALA A 37 4.36 24.85 -10.40
C ALA A 37 4.34 24.60 -8.87
N THR A 38 3.64 25.44 -8.10
CA THR A 38 3.51 25.24 -6.64
C THR A 38 2.42 24.24 -6.24
N LEU A 39 1.60 23.76 -7.19
CA LEU A 39 0.53 22.79 -6.91
C LEU A 39 0.96 21.33 -7.12
N SER A 40 2.05 21.07 -7.85
CA SER A 40 2.55 19.72 -8.11
C SER A 40 3.09 19.04 -6.84
N GLY A 41 3.62 19.79 -5.88
CA GLY A 41 4.18 19.23 -4.64
C GLY A 41 3.15 18.60 -3.68
N CYS A 42 1.85 18.81 -3.90
CA CYS A 42 0.78 18.16 -3.14
C CYS A 42 0.38 16.80 -3.73
N ALA A 43 0.71 16.51 -4.99
CA ALA A 43 0.33 15.27 -5.67
C ALA A 43 1.20 14.08 -5.23
N GLU A 44 2.42 14.34 -4.75
CA GLU A 44 3.43 13.31 -4.39
C GLU A 44 3.39 12.90 -2.91
N ARG A 45 2.33 13.26 -2.18
CA ARG A 45 2.18 12.98 -0.75
C ARG A 45 0.87 12.30 -0.45
N ALA A 46 0.89 11.42 0.55
CA ALA A 46 -0.32 10.84 1.11
C ALA A 46 -1.24 11.95 1.65
N ARG A 47 -2.53 11.86 1.33
CA ARG A 47 -3.55 12.85 1.68
C ARG A 47 -4.59 12.24 2.60
N VAL A 48 -4.94 12.93 3.68
CA VAL A 48 -6.06 12.51 4.55
C VAL A 48 -7.37 12.60 3.77
N VAL A 49 -8.12 11.52 3.74
CA VAL A 49 -9.43 11.42 3.08
C VAL A 49 -10.45 10.75 4.00
N PRO A 50 -11.76 11.01 3.86
CA PRO A 50 -12.77 10.24 4.57
C PRO A 50 -12.92 8.85 3.95
N LEU A 51 -13.22 7.83 4.76
CA LEU A 51 -13.63 6.51 4.29
C LEU A 51 -15.15 6.35 4.23
N ALA A 52 -15.90 7.30 4.78
CA ALA A 52 -17.34 7.29 4.82
C ALA A 52 -17.91 8.70 5.03
N GLY A 53 -19.20 8.89 4.72
CA GLY A 53 -19.93 10.10 5.09
C GLY A 53 -20.14 10.23 6.60
N ALA A 54 -20.45 11.44 7.08
CA ALA A 54 -20.58 11.74 8.51
C ALA A 54 -21.71 10.96 9.23
N GLU A 55 -22.69 10.43 8.48
CA GLU A 55 -23.83 9.69 9.02
C GLU A 55 -23.59 8.17 9.09
N VAL A 56 -22.45 7.68 8.58
CA VAL A 56 -22.15 6.24 8.58
C VAL A 56 -21.75 5.80 9.98
N THR A 57 -22.44 4.78 10.50
CA THR A 57 -22.16 4.22 11.82
C THR A 57 -20.97 3.27 11.74
N PRO A 58 -19.90 3.48 12.52
CA PRO A 58 -18.76 2.57 12.55
C PRO A 58 -19.17 1.19 13.12
N PRO A 59 -18.52 0.09 12.69
CA PRO A 59 -18.81 -1.23 13.25
C PRO A 59 -18.55 -1.28 14.75
N ALA A 60 -19.35 -2.03 15.49
CA ALA A 60 -19.40 -1.94 16.95
C ALA A 60 -18.08 -2.26 17.68
N ARG A 61 -17.16 -3.01 17.05
CA ARG A 61 -15.92 -3.51 17.67
C ARG A 61 -14.64 -2.83 17.16
N VAL A 62 -14.75 -1.88 16.23
CA VAL A 62 -13.58 -1.15 15.71
C VAL A 62 -13.92 0.32 15.50
N ASP A 63 -12.96 1.19 15.77
CA ASP A 63 -13.04 2.62 15.47
C ASP A 63 -12.13 2.99 14.30
N LEU A 64 -12.60 3.86 13.41
CA LEU A 64 -11.75 4.43 12.36
C LEU A 64 -10.79 5.45 13.00
N CYS A 65 -9.49 5.25 12.83
CA CYS A 65 -8.44 6.15 13.31
C CYS A 65 -7.71 6.89 12.18
N GLY A 66 -8.36 7.09 11.03
CA GLY A 66 -7.87 7.90 9.91
C GLY A 66 -7.62 7.10 8.65
N THR A 67 -7.71 7.76 7.50
CA THR A 67 -7.49 7.16 6.19
C THR A 67 -6.65 8.10 5.34
N LEU A 68 -5.69 7.52 4.62
CA LEU A 68 -4.87 8.19 3.64
C LEU A 68 -5.18 7.67 2.24
N SER A 69 -5.25 8.57 1.26
CA SER A 69 -5.05 8.24 -0.15
C SER A 69 -3.56 8.40 -0.44
N LEU A 70 -2.93 7.34 -0.93
CA LEU A 70 -1.53 7.33 -1.33
C LEU A 70 -1.38 7.99 -2.71
N PRO A 71 -0.21 8.60 -3.00
CA PRO A 71 0.07 9.16 -4.32
C PRO A 71 0.42 8.04 -5.31
N ASP A 72 0.32 8.30 -6.62
CA ASP A 72 0.76 7.34 -7.65
C ASP A 72 2.28 7.15 -7.66
N HIS A 73 3.02 8.16 -7.19
CA HIS A 73 4.48 8.18 -7.11
C HIS A 73 4.95 8.79 -5.79
N TRP A 74 6.05 8.27 -5.26
CA TRP A 74 6.81 8.92 -4.20
C TRP A 74 7.50 10.19 -4.71
N PRO A 75 7.97 11.09 -3.81
CA PRO A 75 8.65 12.33 -4.21
C PRO A 75 9.94 12.14 -5.03
N ASP A 76 10.53 10.94 -5.00
CA ASP A 76 11.70 10.60 -5.83
C ASP A 76 11.31 10.08 -7.23
N GLY A 77 10.01 10.05 -7.54
CA GLY A 77 9.47 9.56 -8.81
C GLY A 77 9.28 8.04 -8.85
N THR A 78 9.49 7.31 -7.74
CA THR A 78 9.23 5.87 -7.71
C THR A 78 7.71 5.60 -7.72
N PRO A 79 7.21 4.71 -8.60
CA PRO A 79 5.80 4.33 -8.62
C PRO A 79 5.33 3.66 -7.31
N VAL A 80 4.06 3.84 -6.97
CA VAL A 80 3.41 3.34 -5.74
C VAL A 80 2.10 2.61 -6.07
N ASN A 81 1.92 2.22 -7.32
CA ASN A 81 0.72 1.54 -7.81
C ASN A 81 0.83 0.01 -7.70
N GLY A 82 -0.30 -0.68 -7.74
CA GLY A 82 -0.31 -2.14 -7.67
C GLY A 82 0.17 -2.68 -6.32
N LEU A 83 -0.22 -2.05 -5.21
CA LEU A 83 0.24 -2.45 -3.87
C LEU A 83 -0.59 -3.63 -3.36
N SER A 84 0.06 -4.76 -3.11
CA SER A 84 -0.63 -6.01 -2.75
C SER A 84 -0.73 -6.18 -1.23
N ASP A 85 0.34 -5.92 -0.48
CA ASP A 85 0.36 -6.14 0.97
C ASP A 85 1.35 -5.22 1.72
N LEU A 86 1.21 -5.16 3.05
CA LEU A 86 2.06 -4.44 3.98
C LEU A 86 2.32 -5.22 5.28
N ALA A 87 3.50 -5.04 5.85
CA ALA A 87 3.88 -5.63 7.12
C ALA A 87 4.62 -4.65 8.04
N TRP A 88 4.38 -4.76 9.35
CA TRP A 88 4.99 -3.92 10.38
C TRP A 88 6.31 -4.49 10.92
N GLU A 89 7.37 -3.70 10.89
CA GLU A 89 8.64 -3.97 11.57
C GLU A 89 8.67 -3.27 12.93
N HIS A 90 8.51 -4.06 14.00
CA HIS A 90 8.56 -3.59 15.39
C HIS A 90 9.88 -2.90 15.73
N ASP A 91 11.01 -3.51 15.34
CA ASP A 91 12.34 -3.05 15.77
C ASP A 91 12.66 -1.63 15.26
N ALA A 92 12.24 -1.28 14.04
CA ALA A 92 12.51 0.03 13.42
C ALA A 92 11.31 0.99 13.38
N GLY A 93 10.12 0.50 13.72
CA GLY A 93 8.88 1.25 13.58
C GLY A 93 8.59 1.66 12.13
N LEU A 94 8.70 0.69 11.22
CA LEU A 94 8.54 0.88 9.77
C LEU A 94 7.45 -0.03 9.21
N LEU A 95 6.72 0.50 8.23
CA LEU A 95 5.90 -0.29 7.32
C LEU A 95 6.72 -0.68 6.11
N HIS A 96 6.62 -1.94 5.75
CA HIS A 96 7.17 -2.52 4.54
C HIS A 96 5.99 -2.86 3.64
N LEU A 97 6.02 -2.43 2.38
CA LEU A 97 4.96 -2.67 1.42
C LEU A 97 5.54 -3.41 0.20
N VAL A 98 4.74 -4.27 -0.41
CA VAL A 98 5.08 -4.97 -1.65
C VAL A 98 4.03 -4.68 -2.73
N SER A 99 4.45 -4.75 -3.98
CA SER A 99 3.60 -4.52 -5.14
C SER A 99 3.65 -5.68 -6.14
N ASP A 100 2.55 -5.88 -6.88
CA ASP A 100 2.37 -6.80 -8.01
C ASP A 100 3.37 -6.57 -9.18
N ARG A 101 4.09 -5.45 -9.16
CA ARG A 101 5.16 -5.07 -10.11
C ARG A 101 6.55 -5.31 -9.55
N GLY A 102 6.64 -5.95 -8.39
CA GLY A 102 7.88 -6.30 -7.71
C GLY A 102 8.58 -5.11 -7.09
N TRP A 103 7.85 -4.05 -6.72
CA TRP A 103 8.39 -2.98 -5.88
C TRP A 103 8.30 -3.36 -4.40
N LEU A 104 9.32 -2.96 -3.65
CA LEU A 104 9.38 -2.99 -2.20
C LEU A 104 9.52 -1.56 -1.72
N HIS A 105 8.67 -1.14 -0.79
CA HIS A 105 8.72 0.19 -0.21
C HIS A 105 8.87 0.10 1.30
N ARG A 106 9.72 0.96 1.86
CA ARG A 106 9.74 1.21 3.31
C ARG A 106 9.21 2.59 3.59
N ALA A 107 8.29 2.68 4.55
CA ALA A 107 7.67 3.93 4.92
C ALA A 107 7.38 3.99 6.42
N ARG A 108 7.28 5.21 6.97
CA ARG A 108 6.91 5.44 8.36
C ARG A 108 5.51 6.06 8.46
N PRO A 109 4.53 5.39 9.09
CA PRO A 109 3.23 5.99 9.34
C PRO A 109 3.38 7.12 10.36
N ARG A 110 2.63 8.20 10.17
CA ARG A 110 2.61 9.36 11.08
C ARG A 110 1.23 9.47 11.72
N PHE A 111 1.25 9.68 13.03
CA PHE A 111 0.05 9.82 13.83
C PHE A 111 0.09 11.13 14.61
N GLU A 112 -1.05 11.80 14.65
CA GLU A 112 -1.25 13.01 15.45
C GLU A 112 -2.56 12.86 16.24
N ALA A 113 -2.50 13.10 17.55
CA ALA A 113 -3.62 12.88 18.46
C ALA A 113 -4.30 11.49 18.26
N GLY A 114 -3.51 10.45 18.01
CA GLY A 114 -4.00 9.08 17.79
C GLY A 114 -4.62 8.79 16.43
N HIS A 115 -4.58 9.74 15.48
CA HIS A 115 -5.12 9.59 14.13
C HIS A 115 -4.00 9.53 13.07
N LEU A 116 -4.14 8.62 12.11
CA LEU A 116 -3.24 8.50 10.96
C LEU A 116 -3.37 9.75 10.09
N ASN A 117 -2.30 10.53 9.97
CA ASN A 117 -2.29 11.80 9.26
C ASN A 117 -1.24 11.87 8.14
N GLY A 118 -0.42 10.83 7.98
CA GLY A 118 0.52 10.77 6.86
C GLY A 118 1.34 9.50 6.82
N LEU A 119 2.07 9.35 5.73
CA LEU A 119 3.01 8.28 5.47
C LEU A 119 4.30 8.92 4.91
N SER A 120 5.46 8.57 5.48
CA SER A 120 6.76 9.11 5.06
C SER A 120 7.54 8.02 4.35
N PRO A 121 7.74 8.07 3.02
CA PRO A 121 8.60 7.09 2.36
C PRO A 121 10.04 7.22 2.87
N ILE A 122 10.73 6.10 2.98
CA ILE A 122 12.13 5.99 3.41
C ILE A 122 12.99 5.64 2.20
N ASP A 123 12.68 4.53 1.55
CA ASP A 123 13.31 4.09 0.31
C ASP A 123 12.44 3.06 -0.40
N SER A 124 12.83 2.75 -1.64
CA SER A 124 12.18 1.74 -2.48
C SER A 124 13.21 0.92 -3.25
N HIS A 125 12.91 -0.37 -3.43
CA HIS A 125 13.76 -1.31 -4.14
C HIS A 125 12.92 -2.21 -5.05
N ARG A 126 13.56 -2.87 -6.00
CA ARG A 126 12.92 -3.91 -6.83
C ARG A 126 13.30 -5.27 -6.30
N LEU A 127 12.34 -6.19 -6.24
CA LEU A 127 12.62 -7.62 -6.13
C LEU A 127 13.51 -8.05 -7.31
N ARG A 128 14.51 -8.87 -7.04
CA ARG A 128 15.51 -9.31 -8.02
C ARG A 128 15.60 -10.82 -8.10
N ASP A 129 16.07 -11.31 -9.23
CA ASP A 129 16.49 -12.71 -9.37
C ASP A 129 17.90 -12.94 -8.78
N ALA A 130 18.40 -14.16 -8.97
CA ALA A 130 19.71 -14.57 -8.46
C ALA A 130 20.89 -13.91 -9.21
N ASP A 131 20.66 -13.43 -10.43
CA ASP A 131 21.64 -12.72 -11.25
C ASP A 131 21.67 -11.21 -10.92
N GLY A 132 20.68 -10.74 -10.16
CA GLY A 132 20.57 -9.37 -9.69
C GLY A 132 19.66 -8.50 -10.55
N ASP A 133 19.05 -9.08 -11.58
CA ASP A 133 18.13 -8.39 -12.47
C ASP A 133 16.76 -8.21 -11.79
N PRO A 134 16.09 -7.05 -11.95
CA PRO A 134 14.74 -6.86 -11.43
C PRO A 134 13.77 -7.91 -11.99
N LEU A 135 12.92 -8.44 -11.12
CA LEU A 135 11.82 -9.29 -11.57
C LEU A 135 10.84 -8.46 -12.42
N GLU A 136 10.28 -9.10 -13.45
CA GLU A 136 9.30 -8.49 -14.36
C GLU A 136 8.14 -9.44 -14.67
N GLY A 137 7.02 -8.87 -15.12
CA GLY A 137 5.83 -9.62 -15.51
C GLY A 137 5.35 -10.56 -14.40
N SER A 138 4.97 -11.79 -14.77
CA SER A 138 4.50 -12.80 -13.83
C SER A 138 5.52 -13.22 -12.77
N ALA A 139 6.82 -12.94 -12.96
CA ALA A 139 7.83 -13.26 -11.96
C ALA A 139 7.83 -12.25 -10.80
N ALA A 140 7.33 -11.03 -11.05
CA ALA A 140 7.26 -9.91 -10.11
C ALA A 140 5.92 -9.80 -9.36
N ASP A 141 4.95 -10.61 -9.78
CA ASP A 141 3.54 -10.63 -9.36
C ASP A 141 3.43 -11.07 -7.89
N ALA A 142 3.80 -10.19 -6.97
CA ALA A 142 3.83 -10.48 -5.55
C ALA A 142 2.46 -10.22 -4.92
N GLU A 143 2.02 -11.13 -4.04
CA GLU A 143 0.67 -11.06 -3.44
C GLU A 143 0.72 -10.76 -1.94
N SER A 144 1.50 -11.52 -1.16
CA SER A 144 1.57 -11.36 0.30
C SER A 144 2.99 -11.19 0.82
N LEU A 145 3.13 -10.50 1.96
CA LEU A 145 4.39 -10.14 2.60
C LEU A 145 4.39 -10.50 4.09
N SER A 146 5.44 -11.20 4.53
CA SER A 146 5.63 -11.47 5.96
C SER A 146 7.07 -11.30 6.39
N LEU A 147 7.28 -10.65 7.53
CA LEU A 147 8.62 -10.29 7.99
C LEU A 147 9.19 -11.33 8.95
N ARG A 148 10.47 -11.64 8.77
CA ARG A 148 11.32 -12.35 9.74
C ARG A 148 12.24 -11.35 10.42
N HIS A 149 12.60 -11.63 11.66
CA HIS A 149 13.55 -10.79 12.42
C HIS A 149 13.10 -9.32 12.44
N ALA A 150 11.79 -9.11 12.63
CA ALA A 150 11.18 -7.80 12.67
C ALA A 150 10.89 -7.33 14.09
N ALA A 151 11.07 -8.22 15.07
CA ALA A 151 10.79 -8.01 16.49
C ALA A 151 11.79 -8.80 17.37
N ASN A 152 13.03 -8.94 16.92
CA ASN A 152 14.10 -9.65 17.65
C ASN A 152 15.04 -8.69 18.40
N GLY A 153 14.78 -7.38 18.35
CA GLY A 153 15.59 -6.33 18.96
C GLY A 153 16.83 -5.95 18.16
N LYS A 154 16.96 -6.43 16.91
CA LYS A 154 18.13 -6.15 16.06
C LYS A 154 17.71 -5.39 14.80
N LEU A 155 18.20 -4.17 14.68
CA LEU A 155 17.96 -3.36 13.50
C LEU A 155 18.70 -3.91 12.28
N GLY A 156 18.03 -3.95 11.13
CA GLY A 156 18.63 -4.18 9.83
C GLY A 156 18.91 -5.65 9.48
N ASP A 157 18.36 -6.62 10.23
CA ASP A 157 18.42 -8.04 9.87
C ASP A 157 17.06 -8.63 9.44
N THR A 158 16.08 -7.76 9.21
CA THR A 158 14.76 -8.13 8.67
C THR A 158 14.92 -8.87 7.34
N GLU A 159 14.20 -9.98 7.19
CA GLU A 159 14.05 -10.69 5.92
C GLU A 159 12.57 -10.73 5.55
N TYR A 160 12.27 -10.80 4.26
CA TYR A 160 10.92 -10.94 3.75
C TYR A 160 10.66 -12.38 3.34
N TRP A 161 9.46 -12.86 3.62
CA TRP A 161 8.79 -13.87 2.81
C TRP A 161 7.84 -13.14 1.87
N VAL A 162 7.86 -13.53 0.59
CA VAL A 162 6.97 -13.00 -0.44
C VAL A 162 6.35 -14.18 -1.18
N SER A 163 5.02 -14.17 -1.34
CA SER A 163 4.30 -15.07 -2.25
C SER A 163 4.13 -14.43 -3.62
N PHE A 164 4.02 -15.27 -4.66
CA PHE A 164 3.82 -14.79 -6.02
C PHE A 164 2.64 -15.48 -6.71
N GLU A 165 1.90 -14.71 -7.51
CA GLU A 165 0.86 -15.19 -8.42
C GLU A 165 1.44 -16.20 -9.42
N ARG A 166 0.55 -17.00 -10.04
CA ARG A 166 0.81 -17.94 -11.15
C ARG A 166 1.73 -19.11 -10.85
N ASP A 167 2.97 -18.86 -10.42
CA ASP A 167 3.93 -19.89 -10.04
C ASP A 167 3.68 -20.42 -8.62
N HIS A 168 2.77 -19.77 -7.86
CA HIS A 168 2.39 -20.14 -6.49
C HIS A 168 3.60 -20.48 -5.62
N ARG A 169 4.66 -19.68 -5.80
CA ARG A 169 5.93 -19.86 -5.11
C ARG A 169 6.00 -18.91 -3.93
N LEU A 170 6.79 -19.30 -2.95
CA LEU A 170 7.28 -18.47 -1.86
C LEU A 170 8.77 -18.29 -2.01
N GLN A 171 9.27 -17.09 -1.77
CA GLN A 171 10.71 -16.85 -1.75
C GLN A 171 11.09 -15.87 -0.66
N ARG A 172 12.32 -16.02 -0.15
CA ARG A 172 12.90 -15.10 0.81
C ARG A 172 13.72 -14.02 0.14
N PHE A 173 13.59 -12.79 0.63
CA PHE A 173 14.34 -11.63 0.16
C PHE A 173 14.88 -10.80 1.31
N ARG A 174 15.90 -10.00 1.04
CA ARG A 174 16.26 -8.84 1.85
C ARG A 174 15.37 -7.64 1.50
N PRO A 175 15.30 -6.61 2.37
CA PRO A 175 14.64 -5.35 2.07
C PRO A 175 15.11 -4.63 0.80
N ASP A 176 16.34 -4.89 0.36
CA ASP A 176 16.89 -4.34 -0.89
C ASP A 176 16.46 -5.12 -2.15
N GLY A 177 15.62 -6.16 -1.98
CA GLY A 177 15.11 -7.03 -3.04
C GLY A 177 16.03 -8.18 -3.45
N THR A 178 17.19 -8.35 -2.79
CA THR A 178 18.10 -9.47 -3.05
C THR A 178 17.49 -10.79 -2.56
N PRO A 179 17.43 -11.86 -3.37
CA PRO A 179 16.93 -13.15 -2.93
C PRO A 179 17.88 -13.81 -1.92
N LEU A 180 17.32 -14.45 -0.90
CA LEU A 180 18.06 -15.12 0.18
C LEU A 180 18.07 -16.65 0.05
N ALA A 181 17.14 -17.20 -0.72
CA ALA A 181 17.01 -18.63 -0.94
C ALA A 181 16.30 -18.91 -2.28
N PRO A 182 16.47 -20.12 -2.84
CA PRO A 182 15.63 -20.58 -3.94
C PRO A 182 14.13 -20.56 -3.55
N PRO A 183 13.23 -20.41 -4.53
CA PRO A 183 11.80 -20.44 -4.27
C PRO A 183 11.32 -21.83 -3.81
N VAL A 184 10.32 -21.83 -2.94
CA VAL A 184 9.62 -23.01 -2.43
C VAL A 184 8.20 -23.03 -3.01
N ARG A 185 7.69 -24.21 -3.35
CA ARG A 185 6.31 -24.41 -3.81
C ARG A 185 5.60 -25.36 -2.86
N PRO A 186 4.85 -24.85 -1.87
CA PRO A 186 4.18 -25.69 -0.89
C PRO A 186 3.16 -26.61 -1.58
N GLU A 187 3.21 -27.91 -1.31
CA GLU A 187 2.23 -28.87 -1.85
C GLU A 187 0.79 -28.51 -1.44
N ALA A 188 0.62 -27.90 -0.26
CA ALA A 188 -0.68 -27.46 0.24
C ALA A 188 -1.30 -26.31 -0.59
N ALA A 189 -0.53 -25.63 -1.44
CA ALA A 189 -1.04 -24.68 -2.43
C ALA A 189 -1.61 -25.37 -3.69
N ALA A 190 -1.45 -26.70 -3.82
CA ALA A 190 -1.98 -27.44 -4.96
C ALA A 190 -3.50 -27.30 -5.08
N GLY A 191 -3.96 -27.12 -6.33
CA GLY A 191 -5.38 -26.94 -6.65
C GLY A 191 -5.86 -25.48 -6.54
N ALA A 192 -5.02 -24.55 -6.10
CA ALA A 192 -5.24 -23.12 -6.28
C ALA A 192 -5.40 -22.80 -7.78
N ALA A 193 -6.24 -21.81 -8.09
CA ALA A 193 -6.31 -21.29 -9.45
C ALA A 193 -5.10 -20.39 -9.70
N ALA A 194 -4.66 -20.28 -10.97
CA ALA A 194 -3.48 -19.52 -11.34
C ALA A 194 -3.46 -18.08 -10.80
N ASN A 195 -4.64 -17.46 -10.68
CA ASN A 195 -4.83 -16.09 -10.22
C ASN A 195 -5.53 -15.98 -8.86
N LYS A 196 -5.46 -17.03 -8.04
CA LYS A 196 -6.10 -17.12 -6.72
C LYS A 196 -5.19 -17.86 -5.75
N GLY A 197 -3.99 -17.30 -5.60
CA GLY A 197 -2.84 -17.96 -5.01
C GLY A 197 -2.82 -17.86 -3.49
N MET A 198 -1.60 -17.76 -2.94
CA MET A 198 -1.36 -17.50 -1.52
C MET A 198 -1.41 -15.99 -1.29
N GLU A 199 -2.62 -15.46 -1.15
CA GLU A 199 -2.88 -14.02 -0.93
C GLU A 199 -2.66 -13.61 0.52
N ALA A 200 -2.75 -14.53 1.46
CA ALA A 200 -2.66 -14.20 2.88
C ALA A 200 -1.49 -14.90 3.55
N MET A 201 -0.71 -14.17 4.35
CA MET A 201 0.47 -14.75 4.97
C MET A 201 0.88 -14.09 6.30
N THR A 202 1.00 -14.89 7.35
CA THR A 202 1.47 -14.40 8.64
C THR A 202 2.41 -15.37 9.35
N ARG A 203 3.20 -14.84 10.29
CA ARG A 203 4.06 -15.64 11.16
C ARG A 203 3.41 -15.85 12.51
N HIS A 204 3.25 -17.11 12.87
CA HIS A 204 2.76 -17.59 14.15
C HIS A 204 3.91 -18.17 14.99
N PRO A 205 3.98 -17.90 16.31
CA PRO A 205 5.06 -18.38 17.17
C PRO A 205 5.12 -19.92 17.25
N GLU A 206 3.96 -20.58 17.28
CA GLU A 206 3.88 -22.05 17.40
C GLU A 206 3.92 -22.76 16.04
N HIS A 207 3.27 -22.17 15.02
CA HIS A 207 3.04 -22.85 13.75
C HIS A 207 3.98 -22.39 12.64
N GLY A 208 4.86 -21.41 12.90
CA GLY A 208 5.76 -20.89 11.89
C GLY A 208 5.01 -20.01 10.88
N LEU A 209 5.29 -20.20 9.59
CA LEU A 209 4.64 -19.42 8.53
C LEU A 209 3.29 -20.05 8.19
N ILE A 210 2.21 -19.28 8.35
CA ILE A 210 0.85 -19.65 7.96
C ILE A 210 0.49 -18.90 6.69
N LEU A 211 -0.05 -19.62 5.72
CA LEU A 211 -0.44 -19.15 4.39
C LEU A 211 -1.93 -19.43 4.20
N GLY A 212 -2.62 -18.57 3.46
CA GLY A 212 -4.02 -18.73 3.09
C GLY A 212 -4.22 -18.62 1.59
N LEU A 213 -5.05 -19.50 1.03
CA LEU A 213 -5.48 -19.36 -0.36
C LEU A 213 -6.62 -18.34 -0.48
N GLU A 214 -6.62 -17.52 -1.53
CA GLU A 214 -7.66 -16.51 -1.75
C GLU A 214 -9.08 -17.11 -1.71
N SER A 215 -9.21 -18.26 -2.38
CA SER A 215 -10.49 -18.83 -2.75
C SER A 215 -10.45 -20.35 -2.68
N PRO A 216 -11.63 -21.01 -2.67
CA PRO A 216 -11.71 -22.46 -2.57
C PRO A 216 -10.87 -23.15 -3.66
N PRO A 217 -9.86 -23.97 -3.30
CA PRO A 217 -9.11 -24.73 -4.28
C PRO A 217 -10.00 -25.78 -4.96
N ARG A 218 -9.57 -26.30 -6.12
CA ARG A 218 -10.32 -27.31 -6.86
C ARG A 218 -10.69 -28.50 -5.98
N GLY A 219 -12.00 -28.80 -5.90
CA GLY A 219 -12.53 -29.92 -5.11
C GLY A 219 -12.88 -29.57 -3.65
N ALA A 220 -12.61 -28.35 -3.19
CA ALA A 220 -13.11 -27.86 -1.91
C ALA A 220 -14.61 -27.51 -1.97
N ALA A 221 -15.24 -27.43 -0.79
CA ALA A 221 -16.61 -26.95 -0.69
C ALA A 221 -16.69 -25.48 -1.11
N SER A 222 -17.84 -25.06 -1.64
CA SER A 222 -18.10 -23.65 -1.91
C SER A 222 -17.98 -22.85 -0.60
N LYS A 223 -17.30 -21.70 -0.65
CA LYS A 223 -16.98 -20.84 0.50
C LYS A 223 -16.07 -21.46 1.56
N GLU A 224 -15.32 -22.51 1.24
CA GLU A 224 -14.28 -23.04 2.12
C GLU A 224 -12.92 -22.96 1.40
N THR A 225 -12.05 -22.07 1.86
CA THR A 225 -10.64 -22.02 1.45
C THR A 225 -9.76 -22.73 2.49
N ARG A 226 -8.44 -22.63 2.35
CA ARG A 226 -7.47 -23.36 3.16
C ARG A 226 -6.46 -22.41 3.78
N LEU A 227 -6.22 -22.58 5.08
CA LEU A 227 -4.98 -22.12 5.72
C LEU A 227 -4.02 -23.29 5.84
N PHE A 228 -2.72 -23.05 5.70
CA PHE A 228 -1.71 -24.10 5.81
C PHE A 228 -0.35 -23.57 6.23
N THR A 229 0.52 -24.48 6.68
CA THR A 229 1.91 -24.20 7.04
C THR A 229 2.86 -24.84 6.02
N LEU A 230 4.13 -24.40 6.01
CA LEU A 230 5.16 -25.04 5.17
C LEU A 230 5.40 -26.49 5.58
N GLU A 231 5.17 -26.82 6.85
CA GLU A 231 5.31 -28.14 7.45
C GLU A 231 4.09 -29.05 7.20
N GLY A 232 3.06 -28.54 6.52
CA GLY A 232 1.94 -29.35 6.03
C GLY A 232 0.72 -29.43 6.94
N GLN A 233 0.69 -28.73 8.07
CA GLN A 233 -0.57 -28.54 8.83
C GLN A 233 -1.55 -27.73 7.98
N GLN A 234 -2.85 -28.09 8.03
CA GLN A 234 -3.89 -27.43 7.23
C GLN A 234 -5.16 -27.26 8.05
N TRP A 235 -5.84 -26.13 7.84
CA TRP A 235 -7.15 -25.84 8.41
C TRP A 235 -8.14 -25.47 7.31
N ARG A 236 -9.41 -25.81 7.54
CA ARG A 236 -10.51 -25.41 6.68
C ARG A 236 -10.96 -24.01 7.08
N TYR A 237 -10.81 -23.05 6.18
CA TYR A 237 -11.20 -21.67 6.43
C TYR A 237 -12.56 -21.38 5.78
N PRO A 238 -13.63 -21.17 6.57
CA PRO A 238 -14.92 -20.77 6.02
C PRO A 238 -14.87 -19.29 5.65
N LEU A 239 -15.11 -18.94 4.40
CA LEU A 239 -15.26 -17.56 3.92
C LEU A 239 -16.57 -16.95 4.41
N ALA A 240 -16.62 -15.62 4.49
CA ALA A 240 -17.79 -14.88 4.95
C ALA A 240 -19.01 -15.06 4.04
N THR A 241 -20.18 -14.76 4.59
CA THR A 241 -21.47 -14.91 3.90
C THR A 241 -21.61 -14.09 2.61
N PRO A 242 -21.12 -12.83 2.50
CA PRO A 242 -21.24 -12.04 1.27
C PRO A 242 -20.76 -12.79 0.02
N THR A 243 -21.48 -12.62 -1.08
CA THR A 243 -21.16 -13.29 -2.35
C THR A 243 -19.84 -12.77 -2.91
N GLY A 244 -18.96 -13.67 -3.32
CA GLY A 244 -17.64 -13.32 -3.83
C GLY A 244 -16.60 -13.06 -2.75
N SER A 245 -16.86 -13.40 -1.48
CA SER A 245 -15.86 -13.33 -0.41
C SER A 245 -14.61 -14.14 -0.76
N ALA A 246 -13.46 -13.52 -0.58
CA ALA A 246 -12.13 -14.02 -0.81
C ALA A 246 -11.24 -13.62 0.38
N LEU A 247 -10.34 -14.50 0.80
CA LEU A 247 -9.35 -14.21 1.84
C LEU A 247 -8.21 -13.41 1.22
N THR A 248 -7.99 -12.18 1.67
CA THR A 248 -6.97 -11.31 1.08
C THR A 248 -5.76 -11.08 1.97
N GLU A 249 -5.87 -11.18 3.30
CA GLU A 249 -4.68 -11.14 4.16
C GLU A 249 -4.90 -11.82 5.53
N LEU A 250 -3.80 -12.15 6.20
CA LEU A 250 -3.71 -12.59 7.58
C LEU A 250 -2.68 -11.76 8.35
N THR A 251 -2.99 -11.35 9.57
CA THR A 251 -1.99 -10.85 10.53
C THR A 251 -2.15 -11.54 11.88
N ARG A 252 -1.08 -11.56 12.67
CA ARG A 252 -1.11 -12.11 14.02
C ARG A 252 -1.80 -11.15 15.00
N ASP A 253 -2.59 -11.69 15.92
CA ASP A 253 -3.16 -10.98 17.08
C ASP A 253 -3.03 -11.83 18.36
N GLY A 254 -1.86 -11.76 19.01
CA GLY A 254 -1.56 -12.64 20.15
C GLY A 254 -1.35 -14.09 19.69
N ASP A 255 -2.19 -15.00 20.18
CA ASP A 255 -2.22 -16.41 19.74
C ASP A 255 -3.32 -16.66 18.68
N ASP A 256 -4.19 -15.67 18.46
CA ASP A 256 -5.19 -15.67 17.40
C ASP A 256 -4.60 -15.03 16.12
N LEU A 257 -5.31 -15.18 15.01
CA LEU A 257 -5.06 -14.42 13.78
C LEU A 257 -6.20 -13.43 13.53
N LEU A 258 -5.92 -12.39 12.78
CA LEU A 258 -6.90 -11.57 12.10
C LEU A 258 -6.83 -11.85 10.61
N ALA A 259 -7.97 -12.05 9.99
CA ALA A 259 -8.11 -12.23 8.56
C ALA A 259 -8.85 -11.05 7.96
N LEU A 260 -8.36 -10.58 6.82
CA LEU A 260 -9.04 -9.65 5.94
C LEU A 260 -9.71 -10.44 4.83
N GLU A 261 -11.00 -10.19 4.61
CA GLU A 261 -11.71 -10.71 3.45
C GLU A 261 -12.30 -9.59 2.63
N ARG A 262 -12.29 -9.78 1.31
CA ARG A 262 -12.93 -8.90 0.33
C ARG A 262 -13.98 -9.68 -0.44
N ALA A 263 -15.20 -9.17 -0.45
CA ALA A 263 -16.29 -9.72 -1.25
C ALA A 263 -16.59 -8.81 -2.43
N PHE A 264 -16.30 -9.29 -3.64
CA PHE A 264 -16.55 -8.55 -4.87
C PHE A 264 -17.24 -9.42 -5.91
N ALA A 265 -18.52 -9.14 -6.15
CA ALA A 265 -19.34 -9.84 -7.13
C ALA A 265 -20.45 -8.92 -7.68
N PRO A 266 -20.13 -7.98 -8.59
CA PRO A 266 -21.14 -7.08 -9.17
C PRO A 266 -22.36 -7.86 -9.71
N PRO A 267 -23.60 -7.39 -9.45
CA PRO A 267 -23.97 -6.08 -8.89
C PRO A 267 -24.06 -6.04 -7.35
N ALA A 268 -23.59 -7.06 -6.63
CA ALA A 268 -23.58 -7.03 -5.17
C ALA A 268 -22.66 -5.91 -4.63
N PRO A 269 -22.95 -5.36 -3.44
CA PRO A 269 -22.07 -4.39 -2.79
C PRO A 269 -20.66 -4.96 -2.55
N LEU A 270 -19.65 -4.10 -2.59
CA LEU A 270 -18.31 -4.44 -2.12
C LEU A 270 -18.36 -4.54 -0.59
N VAL A 271 -17.89 -5.65 -0.03
CA VAL A 271 -17.84 -5.85 1.42
C VAL A 271 -16.44 -6.22 1.86
N ILE A 272 -15.91 -5.49 2.84
CA ILE A 272 -14.64 -5.81 3.51
C ILE A 272 -14.97 -6.35 4.90
N SER A 273 -14.46 -7.53 5.24
CA SER A 273 -14.71 -8.17 6.53
C SER A 273 -13.40 -8.37 7.28
N LEU A 274 -13.34 -7.88 8.52
CA LEU A 274 -12.26 -8.18 9.45
C LEU A 274 -12.73 -9.29 10.39
N ARG A 275 -11.99 -10.39 10.43
CA ARG A 275 -12.39 -11.60 11.16
C ARG A 275 -11.29 -12.04 12.10
N ARG A 276 -11.64 -12.51 13.28
CA ARG A 276 -10.73 -13.19 14.20
C ARG A 276 -10.77 -14.68 13.93
N VAL A 277 -9.60 -15.29 13.83
CA VAL A 277 -9.42 -16.72 13.59
C VAL A 277 -8.71 -17.32 14.79
N ARG A 278 -9.29 -18.35 15.38
CA ARG A 278 -8.65 -19.15 16.43
C ARG A 278 -8.31 -20.50 15.86
N LEU A 279 -7.02 -20.82 15.83
CA LEU A 279 -6.57 -22.11 15.32
C LEU A 279 -6.91 -23.19 16.34
N GLY A 280 -7.72 -24.16 15.92
CA GLY A 280 -7.95 -25.39 16.66
C GLY A 280 -6.99 -26.48 16.21
N LYS A 281 -7.27 -27.72 16.62
CA LYS A 281 -6.56 -28.88 16.09
C LYS A 281 -6.94 -29.06 14.61
N PRO A 282 -5.98 -29.10 13.67
CA PRO A 282 -6.25 -29.39 12.26
C PRO A 282 -7.24 -30.57 12.07
N PRO A 283 -8.28 -30.42 11.22
CA PRO A 283 -8.51 -29.31 10.28
C PRO A 283 -9.37 -28.15 10.83
N GLU A 284 -9.65 -28.14 12.13
CA GLU A 284 -10.66 -27.28 12.75
C GLU A 284 -10.09 -25.92 13.17
N LEU A 285 -10.85 -24.86 12.90
CA LEU A 285 -10.61 -23.52 13.41
C LEU A 285 -11.95 -22.83 13.69
N ASP A 286 -11.93 -21.80 14.53
CA ASP A 286 -13.09 -20.95 14.80
C ASP A 286 -12.89 -19.58 14.17
N VAL A 287 -13.95 -18.99 13.61
CA VAL A 287 -13.91 -17.65 13.03
C VAL A 287 -15.06 -16.77 13.54
N ASP A 288 -14.73 -15.58 14.04
CA ASP A 288 -15.68 -14.55 14.48
C ASP A 288 -15.52 -13.29 13.62
N THR A 289 -16.61 -12.69 13.17
CA THR A 289 -16.54 -11.43 12.41
C THR A 289 -16.49 -10.26 13.38
N LEU A 290 -15.36 -9.53 13.37
CA LEU A 290 -15.17 -8.37 14.24
C LEU A 290 -15.81 -7.11 13.64
N ALA A 291 -15.63 -6.92 12.34
CA ALA A 291 -16.17 -5.78 11.62
C ALA A 291 -16.51 -6.17 10.18
N SER A 292 -17.51 -5.49 9.63
CA SER A 292 -17.86 -5.58 8.22
C SER A 292 -18.18 -4.18 7.72
N PHE A 293 -17.61 -3.82 6.59
CA PHE A 293 -17.81 -2.54 5.92
C PHE A 293 -18.43 -2.85 4.57
N SER A 294 -19.58 -2.27 4.26
CA SER A 294 -20.28 -2.48 2.99
C SER A 294 -20.44 -1.16 2.24
N SER A 295 -20.18 -1.18 0.94
CA SER A 295 -20.43 0.00 0.10
C SER A 295 -21.91 0.39 0.06
N ALA A 296 -22.84 -0.53 0.38
CA ALA A 296 -24.26 -0.23 0.51
C ALA A 296 -24.60 0.58 1.77
N ASP A 297 -23.75 0.54 2.79
CA ASP A 297 -23.93 1.27 4.05
C ASP A 297 -23.27 2.66 4.00
N GLY A 298 -22.81 3.09 2.82
CA GLY A 298 -22.20 4.41 2.60
C GLY A 298 -20.68 4.47 2.80
N TRP A 299 -20.01 3.32 2.98
CA TRP A 299 -18.55 3.24 3.02
C TRP A 299 -17.94 3.39 1.62
N TRP A 300 -16.90 4.23 1.49
CA TRP A 300 -16.12 4.43 0.27
C TRP A 300 -14.94 3.47 0.26
N LEU A 301 -15.27 2.19 0.07
CA LEU A 301 -14.33 1.08 0.06
C LEU A 301 -13.70 0.91 -1.32
N ASP A 302 -12.56 0.24 -1.33
CA ASP A 302 -11.83 -0.13 -2.53
C ASP A 302 -11.21 -1.53 -2.33
N ASN A 303 -10.33 -1.97 -3.22
CA ASN A 303 -9.73 -3.30 -3.27
C ASN A 303 -8.78 -3.61 -2.10
N MET A 304 -9.31 -3.71 -0.88
CA MET A 304 -8.52 -3.97 0.33
C MET A 304 -7.87 -5.34 0.28
N GLU A 305 -6.54 -5.34 0.27
CA GLU A 305 -5.71 -6.53 0.05
C GLU A 305 -4.67 -6.73 1.12
N GLY A 306 -4.16 -5.67 1.78
CA GLY A 306 -3.20 -5.82 2.87
C GLY A 306 -3.79 -5.54 4.26
N LEU A 307 -3.23 -6.18 5.28
CA LEU A 307 -3.56 -6.00 6.70
C LEU A 307 -2.33 -6.22 7.58
N THR A 308 -2.00 -5.23 8.42
CA THR A 308 -0.98 -5.42 9.48
C THR A 308 -1.42 -4.84 10.81
N ARG A 309 -0.83 -5.35 11.90
CA ARG A 309 -1.09 -4.90 13.27
C ARG A 309 0.14 -4.18 13.82
N LEU A 310 -0.06 -2.96 14.31
CA LEU A 310 0.95 -2.16 15.00
C LEU A 310 1.11 -2.61 16.45
N ASP A 311 2.21 -2.16 17.09
CA ASP A 311 2.54 -2.52 18.47
C ASP A 311 1.46 -2.13 19.48
N ASP A 312 0.85 -0.97 19.26
CA ASP A 312 -0.22 -0.46 20.11
C ASP A 312 -1.62 -1.00 19.77
N GLY A 313 -1.68 -2.05 18.94
CA GLY A 313 -2.91 -2.77 18.62
C GLY A 313 -3.77 -2.15 17.53
N ARG A 314 -3.37 -0.99 16.98
CA ARG A 314 -4.01 -0.47 15.76
C ARG A 314 -3.76 -1.42 14.59
N LEU A 315 -4.72 -1.47 13.68
CA LEU A 315 -4.64 -2.19 12.43
C LEU A 315 -4.49 -1.19 11.29
N LEU A 316 -3.64 -1.51 10.33
CA LEU A 316 -3.55 -0.78 9.08
C LEU A 316 -4.01 -1.71 7.95
N LEU A 317 -4.99 -1.26 7.18
CA LEU A 317 -5.48 -1.94 5.99
C LEU A 317 -4.99 -1.17 4.76
N LEU A 318 -4.61 -1.89 3.72
CA LEU A 318 -4.14 -1.35 2.46
C LEU A 318 -5.10 -1.75 1.34
N SER A 319 -5.45 -0.81 0.48
CA SER A 319 -6.11 -1.09 -0.79
C SER A 319 -5.13 -1.03 -1.93
N ASP A 320 -5.26 -1.97 -2.85
CA ASP A 320 -4.68 -1.88 -4.18
C ASP A 320 -5.50 -0.92 -5.07
N ASP A 321 -4.85 -0.31 -6.04
CA ASP A 321 -5.47 0.44 -7.13
C ASP A 321 -5.62 -0.37 -8.43
N ASN A 322 -5.11 -1.60 -8.52
CA ASN A 322 -5.06 -2.43 -9.73
C ASN A 322 -4.50 -1.68 -10.96
N ALA A 323 -3.69 -0.64 -10.73
CA ALA A 323 -3.30 0.36 -11.73
C ALA A 323 -4.48 0.95 -12.54
N SER A 324 -5.65 1.04 -11.93
CA SER A 324 -6.89 1.55 -12.50
C SER A 324 -7.14 3.00 -12.10
N PRO A 325 -7.52 3.89 -13.02
CA PRO A 325 -7.83 5.28 -12.68
C PRO A 325 -9.12 5.42 -11.84
N LEU A 326 -9.88 4.34 -11.67
CA LEU A 326 -11.12 4.32 -10.89
C LEU A 326 -10.91 3.89 -9.43
N GLN A 327 -9.77 3.28 -9.14
CA GLN A 327 -9.43 2.75 -7.82
C GLN A 327 -8.33 3.60 -7.19
N ARG A 328 -8.21 3.52 -5.87
CA ARG A 328 -7.29 4.33 -5.08
C ARG A 328 -6.48 3.43 -4.16
N SER A 329 -5.18 3.65 -4.16
CA SER A 329 -4.32 3.14 -3.10
C SER A 329 -4.68 3.85 -1.78
N LEU A 330 -5.33 3.13 -0.87
CA LEU A 330 -5.78 3.64 0.43
C LEU A 330 -5.00 2.98 1.57
N LEU A 331 -4.63 3.75 2.59
CA LEU A 331 -4.14 3.23 3.87
C LEU A 331 -5.12 3.63 4.98
N VAL A 332 -5.81 2.65 5.55
CA VAL A 332 -6.87 2.83 6.54
C VAL A 332 -6.38 2.39 7.91
N CYS A 333 -6.55 3.23 8.93
CA CYS A 333 -6.29 2.89 10.31
C CYS A 333 -7.58 2.47 11.03
N LEU A 334 -7.57 1.30 11.66
CA LEU A 334 -8.61 0.85 12.59
C LEU A 334 -8.04 0.66 13.99
N ARG A 335 -8.86 0.91 15.01
CA ARG A 335 -8.56 0.61 16.41
C ARG A 335 -9.58 -0.40 16.92
N PRO A 336 -9.18 -1.64 17.25
CA PRO A 336 -10.04 -2.58 17.95
C PRO A 336 -10.51 -1.99 19.30
N ARG A 337 -11.76 -2.25 19.67
CA ARG A 337 -12.33 -1.92 20.97
C ARG A 337 -12.16 -3.06 21.98
#